data_AF-A0A6J4MGB4-F1
#
_entry.id   AF-A0A6J4MGB4-F1
#
_cell.length_a   1.000
_cell.length_b   1.000
_cell.length_c   1.000
_cell.angle_alpha   90.00
_cell.angle_beta   90.00
_cell.angle_gamma   90.00
#
_symmetry.space_group_name_H-M   'P 1'
#
loop_
_entity.id
_entity.type
_entity.pdbx_description
1 polymer ?
#
loop_
_entity_poly.entity_id
_entity_poly.type
_entity_poly.pdbx_seq_one_letter_code
_entity_poly.pdbx_strand_id
1 'polypeptide(L)'
;YLVYETVYQANTLFHHSNIRLPLWLERRLNWILVTPRMHGIHHSQIQQETDSNWSVIFPWWDRLHQTLRLNIPQSEIKIGVPGYTNPEDNKLRNILLMPFQQQRDYWCCADQTVMERDPYSDGYRSNSNGRWRG
;
A
#
# COMPACT_ATOMS: atom_id res chain seq x y z
N TYR A 1 -19.78 -14.91 -15.98
CA TYR A 1 -20.18 -14.15 -14.78
C TYR A 1 -19.66 -14.81 -13.51
N LEU A 2 -20.16 -16.00 -13.13
CA LEU A 2 -19.76 -16.67 -11.87
C LEU A 2 -18.25 -16.88 -11.69
N VAL A 3 -17.53 -17.28 -12.76
CA VAL A 3 -16.07 -17.46 -12.70
C VAL A 3 -15.36 -16.14 -12.39
N TYR A 4 -15.74 -15.05 -13.05
CA TYR A 4 -15.17 -13.73 -12.80
C TYR A 4 -15.42 -13.27 -11.37
N GLU A 5 -16.66 -13.40 -10.90
CA GLU A 5 -17.04 -12.99 -9.55
C GLU A 5 -16.30 -13.82 -8.49
N THR A 6 -16.21 -15.13 -8.68
CA THR A 6 -15.47 -16.02 -7.77
C THR A 6 -13.99 -15.67 -7.72
N VAL A 7 -13.36 -15.46 -8.89
CA VAL A 7 -11.94 -15.09 -8.96
C VAL A 7 -11.70 -13.73 -8.34
N TYR A 8 -12.56 -12.74 -8.63
CA TYR A 8 -12.47 -11.40 -8.06
C TYR A 8 -12.56 -11.46 -6.54
N GLN A 9 -13.57 -12.13 -5.98
CA GLN A 9 -13.77 -12.20 -4.54
C GLN A 9 -12.65 -12.98 -3.84
N ALA A 10 -12.24 -14.13 -4.39
CA ALA A 10 -11.13 -14.91 -3.84
C ALA A 10 -9.83 -14.10 -3.82
N ASN A 11 -9.56 -13.36 -4.90
CA ASN A 11 -8.40 -12.50 -4.99
C ASN A 11 -8.50 -11.30 -4.03
N THR A 12 -9.65 -10.65 -3.93
CA THR A 12 -9.92 -9.58 -2.94
C THR A 12 -9.62 -10.03 -1.52
N LEU A 13 -10.13 -11.20 -1.14
CA LEU A 13 -9.83 -11.80 0.16
C LEU A 13 -8.33 -12.12 0.32
N PHE A 14 -7.69 -12.60 -0.74
CA PHE A 14 -6.27 -12.94 -0.71
C PHE A 14 -5.38 -11.72 -0.46
N HIS A 15 -5.48 -10.65 -1.26
CA HIS A 15 -4.57 -9.49 -1.10
C HIS A 15 -4.95 -8.56 0.07
N HIS A 16 -6.15 -8.68 0.65
CA HIS A 16 -6.50 -8.04 1.93
C HIS A 16 -6.23 -8.93 3.15
N SER A 17 -5.66 -10.12 2.96
CA SER A 17 -5.31 -11.00 4.08
C SER A 17 -4.03 -10.54 4.78
N ASN A 18 -3.91 -10.79 6.08
CA ASN A 18 -2.67 -10.59 6.83
C ASN A 18 -1.70 -11.79 6.69
N ILE A 19 -1.80 -12.57 5.61
CA ILE A 19 -0.96 -13.73 5.36
C ILE A 19 0.44 -13.26 4.97
N ARG A 20 1.43 -13.67 5.75
CA ARG A 20 2.85 -13.45 5.42
C ARG A 20 3.35 -14.59 4.56
N LEU A 21 3.59 -14.31 3.28
CA LEU A 21 4.18 -15.27 2.37
C LEU A 21 5.72 -15.17 2.38
N PRO A 22 6.45 -16.26 2.10
CA PRO A 22 7.88 -16.17 1.85
C PRO A 22 8.19 -15.25 0.67
N LEU A 23 9.23 -14.42 0.77
CA LEU A 23 9.59 -13.43 -0.26
C LEU A 23 9.79 -14.03 -1.67
N TRP A 24 10.34 -15.23 -1.76
CA TRP A 24 10.54 -15.91 -3.05
C TRP A 24 9.20 -16.25 -3.72
N LEU A 25 8.18 -16.59 -2.93
CA LEU A 25 6.86 -16.95 -3.42
C LEU A 25 6.12 -15.69 -3.89
N GLU A 26 6.18 -14.63 -3.10
CA GLU A 26 5.58 -13.36 -3.49
C GLU A 26 6.19 -12.80 -4.77
N ARG A 27 7.51 -12.87 -4.92
CA ARG A 27 8.19 -12.47 -6.16
C ARG A 27 7.66 -13.22 -7.38
N ARG A 28 7.36 -14.50 -7.25
CA ARG A 28 6.77 -15.31 -8.33
C ARG A 28 5.30 -14.95 -8.56
N LEU A 29 4.51 -14.82 -7.50
CA LEU A 29 3.10 -14.49 -7.58
C LEU A 29 2.87 -13.11 -8.18
N ASN A 30 3.67 -12.10 -7.82
CA ASN A 30 3.58 -10.73 -8.35
C ASN A 30 3.79 -10.62 -9.88
N TRP A 31 4.18 -11.69 -10.58
CA TRP A 31 4.14 -11.74 -12.05
C TRP A 31 2.74 -11.84 -12.63
N ILE A 32 1.80 -12.45 -11.89
CA ILE A 32 0.47 -12.80 -12.37
C ILE A 32 -0.66 -12.38 -11.42
N LEU A 33 -0.39 -12.25 -10.13
CA LEU A 33 -1.39 -11.98 -9.10
C LEU A 33 -0.88 -10.93 -8.11
N VAL A 34 -1.78 -10.06 -7.67
CA VAL A 34 -1.49 -9.11 -6.58
C VAL A 34 -1.39 -9.87 -5.26
N THR A 35 -0.33 -9.62 -4.50
CA THR A 35 -0.05 -10.27 -3.22
C THR A 35 -0.41 -9.37 -2.03
N PRO A 36 -0.61 -9.93 -0.82
CA PRO A 36 -0.81 -9.14 0.39
C PRO A 36 0.23 -8.05 0.60
N ARG A 37 1.52 -8.38 0.42
CA ARG A 37 2.61 -7.40 0.56
C ARG A 37 2.54 -6.30 -0.49
N MET A 38 2.25 -6.64 -1.75
CA MET A 38 2.13 -5.64 -2.82
C MET A 38 0.98 -4.68 -2.50
N HIS A 39 -0.20 -5.22 -2.20
CA HIS A 39 -1.36 -4.41 -1.89
C HIS A 39 -1.22 -3.62 -0.58
N GLY A 40 -0.53 -4.16 0.42
CA GLY A 40 -0.29 -3.48 1.69
C GLY A 40 0.48 -2.15 1.55
N ILE A 41 1.30 -1.99 0.52
CA ILE A 41 2.00 -0.73 0.22
C ILE A 41 1.01 0.39 -0.12
N HIS A 42 -0.06 0.08 -0.85
CA HIS A 42 -1.12 1.04 -1.18
C HIS A 42 -1.82 1.58 0.09
N HIS A 43 -1.84 0.83 1.19
CA HIS A 43 -2.45 1.27 2.46
C HIS A 43 -1.52 2.13 3.32
N SER A 44 -0.31 2.43 2.86
CA SER A 44 0.65 3.25 3.58
C SER A 44 0.12 4.66 3.86
N GLN A 45 0.60 5.27 4.93
CA GLN A 45 0.41 6.69 5.25
C GLN A 45 1.24 7.64 4.38
N ILE A 46 2.27 7.12 3.69
CA ILE A 46 3.14 7.92 2.81
C ILE A 46 2.48 8.01 1.44
N GLN A 47 2.14 9.23 1.00
CA GLN A 47 1.36 9.46 -0.22
C GLN A 47 1.92 8.76 -1.46
N GLN A 48 3.24 8.81 -1.67
CA GLN A 48 3.88 8.17 -2.82
C GLN A 48 3.77 6.63 -2.81
N GLU A 49 3.61 6.03 -1.63
CA GLU A 49 3.38 4.59 -1.46
C GLU A 49 1.91 4.27 -1.66
N THR A 50 1.01 5.11 -1.12
CA THR A 50 -0.44 5.02 -1.36
C THR A 50 -0.77 5.12 -2.84
N ASP A 51 -0.14 6.04 -3.56
CA ASP A 51 -0.37 6.29 -4.98
C ASP A 51 0.33 5.25 -5.88
N SER A 52 0.38 4.00 -5.44
CA SER A 52 1.01 2.88 -6.12
C SER A 52 0.21 1.58 -5.93
N ASN A 53 0.48 0.55 -6.73
CA ASN A 53 -0.13 -0.78 -6.63
C ASN A 53 -1.68 -0.80 -6.65
N TRP A 54 -2.27 -0.14 -7.64
CA TRP A 54 -3.72 0.01 -7.81
C TRP A 54 -4.44 -1.26 -8.27
N SER A 55 -3.70 -2.23 -8.82
CA SER A 55 -4.31 -3.45 -9.35
C SER A 55 -4.95 -4.26 -8.25
N VAL A 56 -6.12 -4.83 -8.56
CA VAL A 56 -6.80 -5.78 -7.68
C VAL A 56 -6.35 -7.21 -8.02
N ILE A 57 -6.51 -7.68 -9.25
CA ILE A 57 -6.19 -9.08 -9.66
C ILE A 57 -4.82 -9.19 -10.31
N PHE A 58 -4.63 -8.53 -11.47
CA PHE A 58 -3.44 -8.68 -12.29
C PHE A 58 -2.51 -7.46 -12.14
N PRO A 59 -1.25 -7.64 -11.70
CA PRO A 59 -0.28 -6.56 -11.50
C PRO A 59 0.26 -5.97 -12.81
N TRP A 60 -0.25 -6.39 -13.98
CA TRP A 60 0.18 -5.90 -15.28
C TRP A 60 -0.24 -4.45 -15.52
N TRP A 61 -1.37 -4.02 -14.95
CA TRP A 61 -1.81 -2.63 -15.04
C TRP A 61 -0.85 -1.69 -14.33
N ASP A 62 -0.36 -2.09 -13.14
CA ASP A 62 0.65 -1.31 -12.42
C ASP A 62 2.00 -1.28 -13.15
N ARG A 63 2.37 -2.36 -13.85
CA ARG A 63 3.56 -2.36 -14.71
C ARG A 63 3.40 -1.40 -15.88
N LEU A 64 2.24 -1.44 -16.54
CA LEU A 64 1.94 -0.61 -17.70
C LEU A 64 1.97 0.89 -17.35
N HIS A 65 1.45 1.26 -16.18
CA HIS A 65 1.37 2.65 -15.73
C HIS A 65 2.54 3.05 -14.81
N GLN A 66 3.53 2.18 -14.61
CA GLN A 66 4.71 2.43 -13.77
C GLN A 66 4.39 2.75 -12.30
N THR A 67 3.28 2.22 -11.79
CA THR A 67 2.82 2.35 -10.40
C THR A 67 3.20 1.15 -9.53
N LEU A 68 3.93 0.16 -10.07
CA LEU A 68 4.35 -1.03 -9.32
C LEU A 68 5.49 -0.71 -8.34
N ARG A 69 5.24 -0.87 -7.03
CA ARG A 69 6.25 -0.78 -5.96
C ARG A 69 6.30 -2.07 -5.14
N LEU A 70 7.49 -2.67 -4.98
CA LEU A 70 7.66 -3.94 -4.24
C LEU A 70 8.74 -3.90 -3.13
N ASN A 71 9.63 -2.90 -3.20
CA ASN A 71 10.84 -2.82 -2.39
C ASN A 71 10.62 -2.07 -1.07
N ILE A 72 9.44 -2.21 -0.45
CA ILE A 72 9.10 -1.52 0.79
C ILE A 72 8.94 -2.55 1.92
N PRO A 73 9.76 -2.50 2.99
CA PRO A 73 9.64 -3.41 4.12
C PRO A 73 8.28 -3.27 4.81
N GLN A 74 7.54 -4.37 4.94
CA GLN A 74 6.21 -4.37 5.57
C GLN A 74 6.22 -3.90 7.03
N SER A 75 7.35 -4.08 7.74
CA SER A 75 7.53 -3.59 9.10
C SER A 75 7.57 -2.07 9.21
N GLU A 76 7.83 -1.36 8.11
CA GLU A 76 7.94 0.10 8.08
C GLU A 76 6.68 0.77 7.55
N ILE A 77 5.72 -0.01 7.04
CA ILE A 77 4.45 0.50 6.53
C ILE A 77 3.54 0.75 7.73
N LYS A 78 3.25 2.02 7.99
CA LYS A 78 2.17 2.43 8.89
C LYS A 78 0.92 2.63 8.06
N ILE A 79 -0.15 1.91 8.42
CA ILE A 79 -1.42 1.94 7.69
C ILE A 79 -2.29 3.09 8.21
N GLY A 80 -2.98 3.78 7.30
CA GLY A 80 -4.03 4.75 7.61
C GLY A 80 -3.85 6.07 6.88
N VAL A 81 -4.57 7.10 7.36
CA VAL A 81 -4.56 8.44 6.75
C VAL A 81 -3.94 9.42 7.74
N PRO A 82 -2.79 10.05 7.43
CA PRO A 82 -2.07 10.96 8.35
C PRO A 82 -2.96 12.01 9.05
N GLY A 83 -3.87 12.64 8.31
CA GLY A 83 -4.80 13.65 8.84
C GLY A 83 -5.83 13.14 9.86
N TYR A 84 -6.01 11.82 9.96
CA TYR A 84 -7.00 11.17 10.82
C TYR A 84 -6.38 10.09 11.72
N THR A 85 -5.22 10.39 12.29
CA THR A 85 -4.47 9.46 13.16
C THR A 85 -4.83 9.53 14.64
N ASN A 86 -5.60 10.53 15.07
CA ASN A 86 -5.93 10.72 16.48
C ASN A 86 -6.98 9.70 16.96
N PRO A 87 -6.89 9.19 18.20
CA PRO A 87 -7.91 8.29 18.74
C PRO A 87 -9.34 8.86 18.73
N GLU A 88 -9.46 10.19 18.82
CA GLU A 88 -10.73 10.90 18.71
C GLU A 88 -11.40 10.71 17.34
N ASP A 89 -10.63 10.63 16.26
CA ASP A 89 -11.16 10.48 14.90
C ASP A 89 -11.87 9.14 14.71
N ASN A 90 -11.48 8.12 15.49
CA ASN A 90 -12.05 6.78 15.47
C ASN A 90 -13.27 6.60 16.40
N LYS A 91 -13.74 7.67 17.07
CA LYS A 91 -14.98 7.61 17.85
C LYS A 91 -16.18 7.52 16.90
N LEU A 92 -17.13 6.62 17.20
CA LEU A 92 -18.32 6.39 16.38
C LEU A 92 -19.02 7.69 15.96
N ARG A 93 -19.22 8.61 16.92
CA ARG A 93 -19.80 9.93 16.66
C ARG A 93 -19.02 10.71 15.59
N ASN A 94 -17.70 10.75 15.70
CA ASN A 94 -16.85 11.53 14.79
C ASN A 94 -16.81 10.90 13.40
N ILE A 95 -16.78 9.57 13.30
CA ILE A 95 -16.91 8.84 12.02
C ILE A 95 -18.25 9.18 11.33
N LEU A 96 -19.36 9.17 12.07
CA LEU A 96 -20.68 9.49 11.53
C LEU A 96 -20.83 10.95 11.10
N LEU A 97 -20.15 11.88 11.79
CA LEU A 97 -20.17 13.31 11.46
C LEU A 97 -19.13 13.70 10.40
N MET A 98 -18.13 12.86 10.14
CA MET A 98 -17.06 13.10 9.18
C MET A 98 -17.55 13.61 7.81
N PRO A 99 -18.58 13.02 7.14
CA PRO A 99 -19.04 13.52 5.84
C PRO A 99 -19.69 14.91 5.88
N PHE A 100 -20.04 15.43 7.06
CA PHE A 100 -20.66 16.75 7.25
C PHE A 100 -19.67 17.80 7.79
N GLN A 101 -18.42 17.41 8.05
CA GLN A 101 -17.37 18.29 8.52
C GLN A 101 -16.41 18.63 7.39
N GLN A 102 -15.72 19.77 7.51
CA GLN A 102 -14.64 20.11 6.60
C GLN A 102 -13.53 19.05 6.71
N GLN A 103 -13.18 18.44 5.58
CA GLN A 103 -12.13 17.45 5.53
C GLN A 103 -10.78 18.10 5.83
N ARG A 104 -9.98 17.44 6.68
CA ARG A 104 -8.58 17.80 6.89
C ARG A 104 -7.77 17.44 5.65
N ASP A 105 -6.57 17.99 5.56
CA ASP A 105 -5.60 17.48 4.60
C ASP A 105 -5.24 16.02 4.98
N TYR A 106 -5.50 15.09 4.07
CA TYR A 106 -5.28 13.67 4.30
C TYR A 106 -3.80 13.34 4.48
N TRP A 107 -2.91 14.09 3.84
CA TRP A 107 -1.49 13.79 3.72
C TRP A 107 -0.62 14.55 4.72
N CYS A 108 -1.21 15.51 5.43
CA CYS A 108 -0.57 16.21 6.53
C CYS A 108 -1.05 15.65 7.87
N CYS A 109 -0.12 15.45 8.79
CA CYS A 109 -0.43 15.15 10.18
C CYS A 109 -1.09 16.36 10.88
N ALA A 110 -1.59 16.15 12.10
CA ALA A 110 -2.22 17.22 12.88
C ALA A 110 -1.26 18.40 13.18
N ASP A 111 0.06 18.17 13.16
CA ASP A 111 1.11 19.17 13.31
C ASP A 111 1.61 19.74 11.97
N GLN A 112 0.88 19.49 10.86
CA GLN A 112 1.21 19.89 9.49
C GLN A 112 2.48 19.24 8.91
N THR A 113 2.99 18.17 9.53
CA THR A 113 4.09 17.39 8.96
C THR A 113 3.59 16.47 7.85
N VAL A 114 4.31 16.41 6.72
CA VAL A 114 4.04 15.46 5.64
C VAL A 114 4.82 14.17 5.91
N MET A 115 4.15 13.04 5.78
CA MET A 115 4.80 11.73 5.93
C MET A 115 5.63 11.40 4.69
N GLU A 116 6.94 11.38 4.85
CA GLU A 116 7.88 10.95 3.81
C GLU A 116 8.71 9.75 4.29
N ARG A 117 9.14 8.92 3.34
CA ARG A 117 10.09 7.84 3.64
C ARG A 117 11.47 8.44 3.85
N ASP A 118 12.14 8.05 4.93
CA ASP A 118 13.55 8.38 5.12
C ASP A 118 14.36 7.70 3.99
N PRO A 119 15.05 8.45 3.11
CA PRO A 119 15.84 7.88 2.02
C PRO A 119 16.98 6.96 2.51
N TYR A 120 17.32 6.98 3.80
CA TYR A 120 18.33 6.12 4.42
C TYR A 120 17.73 4.93 5.19
N SER A 121 16.40 4.83 5.29
CA SER A 121 15.71 3.66 5.88
C SER A 121 15.70 2.45 4.93
N ASP A 122 15.87 2.69 3.63
CA ASP A 122 16.16 1.63 2.69
C ASP A 122 17.53 1.03 3.07
N GLY A 123 17.59 -0.28 3.26
CA GLY A 123 18.82 -1.05 3.48
C GLY A 123 19.80 -1.04 2.29
N TYR A 124 19.88 0.07 1.56
CA TYR A 124 20.83 0.36 0.51
C TYR A 124 22.20 0.67 1.12
N ARG A 125 22.88 -0.38 1.59
CA ARG A 125 24.33 -0.43 1.38
C ARG A 125 24.53 -0.40 -0.13
N SER A 126 24.85 0.79 -0.64
CA SER A 126 25.49 0.98 -1.93
C SER A 126 26.65 -0.01 -2.04
N ASN A 127 26.41 -1.14 -2.71
CA ASN A 127 27.47 -1.87 -3.35
C ASN A 127 27.47 -1.35 -4.79
N SER A 128 28.43 -0.46 -5.04
CA SER A 128 28.90 -0.12 -6.37
C SER A 128 29.34 -1.39 -7.08
N ASN A 129 28.39 -2.06 -7.75
CA ASN A 129 28.54 -2.94 -8.93
C ASN A 129 27.31 -3.86 -9.03
N GLY A 130 26.34 -3.49 -9.87
CA GLY A 130 25.19 -4.37 -10.10
C GLY A 130 24.04 -3.73 -10.86
N ARG A 131 24.31 -3.34 -12.11
CA ARG A 131 23.32 -3.15 -13.19
C ARG A 131 22.21 -4.22 -13.09
N TRP A 132 20.94 -3.86 -13.25
CA TRP A 132 19.99 -4.48 -14.21
C TRP A 132 18.73 -3.62 -14.42
N ARG A 133 18.53 -3.27 -15.70
CA ARG A 133 17.26 -2.90 -16.32
C ARG A 133 16.44 -4.18 -16.55
N GLY A 134 15.12 -4.09 -16.48
CA GLY A 134 14.20 -5.18 -16.84
C GLY A 134 12.89 -5.07 -16.10
#